data_AF-A0AAD2WCG7-F1
#
_entry.id   AF-A0AAD2WCG7-F1
#
_cell.length_a   1.000
_cell.length_b   1.000
_cell.length_c   1.000
_cell.angle_alpha   90.00
_cell.angle_beta   90.00
_cell.angle_gamma   90.00
#
_symmetry.space_group_name_H-M   'P 1'
#
loop_
_entity.id
_entity.type
_entity.pdbx_description
1 polymer ?
#
loop_
_entity_poly.entity_id
_entity_poly.type
_entity_poly.pdbx_seq_one_letter_code
_entity_poly.pdbx_strand_id
1 'polypeptide(L)'
;MLAWLAVVEGSGRFRRLAPVLVAVVLFSLGCAMRLPALLQQQAREDARHVELSQLQAASASQLAELERLKALTVIAEQRLQAAHWYLAAGESMSDLLERLAVSGHAHGLLVERLDVGEGEQQAGFSKVPLVVQVVGRYSALRLWLGDWLGQARILRSGDMSLATVDRQPGLLRLQLRVDAYHAATPLKAPAMLADLPARAAMVAPEVDPFAPAAARVASAGLVGVPLAQLEMVGSLARGAAREALLMAAGKLYRVRPGDRVGRDQGVVMHIDQRQVEVRERLFMAGVWHERTAFITLAKRLGKEASDPNENVDEIPAGNPAVDPAGFGDALPG
;
A
#
# COMPACT_ATOMS: atom_id res chain seq x y z
N MET A 1 -59.68 30.22 91.13
CA MET A 1 -59.90 30.59 89.71
C MET A 1 -61.09 29.81 89.17
N LEU A 2 -62.28 30.15 89.66
CA LEU A 2 -63.55 29.42 89.55
C LEU A 2 -64.61 30.37 88.98
N ALA A 3 -64.45 30.81 87.72
CA ALA A 3 -65.40 31.70 87.06
C ALA A 3 -65.98 31.13 85.75
N TRP A 4 -65.73 29.85 85.45
CA TRP A 4 -66.17 29.21 84.20
C TRP A 4 -67.37 28.27 84.35
N LEU A 5 -67.75 27.90 85.57
CA LEU A 5 -68.85 26.95 85.80
C LEU A 5 -70.25 27.59 85.72
N ALA A 6 -70.37 28.93 85.82
CA ALA A 6 -71.67 29.61 85.84
C ALA A 6 -72.30 29.86 84.45
N VAL A 7 -71.57 29.65 83.35
CA VAL A 7 -72.10 29.85 81.99
C VAL A 7 -72.67 28.55 81.39
N VAL A 8 -72.54 27.41 82.09
CA VAL A 8 -72.85 26.09 81.53
C VAL A 8 -74.30 25.65 81.75
N GLU A 9 -75.06 26.28 82.65
CA GLU A 9 -76.40 25.78 83.03
C GLU A 9 -77.60 26.31 82.21
N GLY A 10 -77.41 27.25 81.28
CA GLY A 10 -78.53 27.90 80.58
C GLY A 10 -78.83 27.47 79.14
N SER A 11 -77.97 26.71 78.45
CA SER A 11 -78.09 26.54 76.99
C SER A 11 -78.04 25.08 76.52
N GLY A 12 -79.19 24.53 76.12
CA GLY A 12 -79.33 23.17 75.57
C GLY A 12 -78.50 22.89 74.30
N ARG A 13 -77.94 23.94 73.69
CA ARG A 13 -76.98 23.84 72.58
C ARG A 13 -75.61 23.32 73.05
N PHE A 14 -75.16 23.69 74.25
CA PHE A 14 -73.86 23.26 74.78
C PHE A 14 -73.84 21.76 75.10
N ARG A 15 -74.93 21.23 75.67
CA ARG A 15 -75.09 19.80 75.97
C ARG A 15 -75.15 18.93 74.70
N ARG A 16 -75.63 19.47 73.57
CA ARG A 16 -75.62 18.80 72.26
C ARG A 16 -74.26 18.91 71.54
N LEU A 17 -73.50 19.97 71.76
CA LEU A 17 -72.19 20.20 71.11
C LEU A 17 -71.03 19.51 71.82
N ALA A 18 -71.11 19.29 73.13
CA ALA A 18 -70.08 18.60 73.90
C ALA A 18 -69.64 17.22 73.33
N PRO A 19 -70.53 16.29 72.96
CA PRO A 19 -70.11 15.00 72.39
C PRO A 19 -69.43 15.15 71.03
N VAL A 20 -69.86 16.13 70.21
CA VAL A 20 -69.25 16.42 68.91
C VAL A 20 -67.82 16.93 69.08
N LEU A 21 -67.60 17.83 70.04
CA LEU A 21 -66.28 18.38 70.34
C LEU A 21 -65.31 17.29 70.83
N VAL A 22 -65.78 16.38 71.69
CA VAL A 22 -65.00 15.22 72.15
C VAL A 22 -64.67 14.27 71.00
N ALA A 23 -65.63 13.97 70.12
CA ALA A 23 -65.40 13.13 68.94
C ALA A 23 -64.36 13.75 67.98
N VAL A 24 -64.40 15.06 67.77
CA VAL A 24 -63.41 15.79 66.95
C VAL A 24 -62.02 15.76 67.59
N VAL A 25 -61.91 15.94 68.91
CA VAL A 25 -60.63 15.87 69.63
C VAL A 25 -60.04 14.46 69.58
N LEU A 26 -60.86 13.41 69.77
CA LEU A 26 -60.38 12.02 69.67
C LEU A 26 -59.98 11.66 68.24
N PHE A 27 -60.72 12.12 67.23
CA PHE A 27 -60.39 11.91 65.82
C PHE A 27 -59.10 12.65 65.43
N SER A 28 -58.94 13.91 65.84
CA SER A 28 -57.72 14.68 65.56
C SER A 28 -56.49 14.12 66.29
N LEU A 29 -56.64 13.64 67.53
CA LEU A 29 -55.58 12.97 68.28
C LEU A 29 -55.20 11.63 67.62
N GLY A 30 -56.19 10.85 67.16
CA GLY A 30 -55.99 9.61 66.43
C GLY A 30 -55.30 9.84 65.08
N CYS A 31 -55.70 10.87 64.34
CA CYS A 31 -55.02 11.31 63.12
C CYS A 31 -53.59 11.78 63.43
N ALA A 32 -53.39 12.59 64.47
CA ALA A 32 -52.08 13.10 64.87
C ALA A 32 -51.09 12.00 65.26
N MET A 33 -51.56 10.89 65.85
CA MET A 33 -50.71 9.74 66.17
C MET A 33 -50.50 8.78 64.98
N ARG A 34 -51.53 8.54 64.15
CA ARG A 34 -51.48 7.49 63.12
C ARG A 34 -50.92 7.93 61.77
N LEU A 35 -51.13 9.19 61.36
CA LEU A 35 -50.54 9.75 60.13
C LEU A 35 -49.01 9.73 60.10
N PRO A 36 -48.29 10.21 61.14
CA PRO A 36 -46.83 10.20 61.10
C PRO A 36 -46.26 8.78 61.09
N ALA A 37 -46.93 7.81 61.74
CA ALA A 37 -46.52 6.41 61.70
C ALA A 37 -46.63 5.81 60.29
N LEU A 38 -47.72 6.11 59.56
CA LEU A 38 -47.90 5.68 58.17
C LEU A 38 -46.89 6.35 57.23
N LEU A 39 -46.68 7.66 57.37
CA LEU A 39 -45.68 8.40 56.59
C LEU A 39 -44.25 7.90 56.86
N GLN A 40 -43.93 7.56 58.11
CA GLN A 40 -42.64 6.97 58.47
C GLN A 40 -42.45 5.57 57.89
N GLN A 41 -43.50 4.76 57.81
CA GLN A 41 -43.42 3.44 57.15
C GLN A 41 -43.15 3.59 55.66
N GLN A 42 -43.86 4.50 54.99
CA GLN A 42 -43.65 4.78 53.57
C GLN A 42 -42.23 5.30 53.30
N ALA A 43 -41.74 6.24 54.11
CA ALA A 43 -40.38 6.76 53.98
C ALA A 43 -39.30 5.68 54.15
N ARG A 44 -39.54 4.63 54.95
CA ARG A 44 -38.60 3.51 55.12
C ARG A 44 -38.57 2.59 53.90
N GLU A 45 -39.72 2.32 53.30
CA GLU A 45 -39.81 1.53 52.06
C GLU A 45 -39.16 2.30 50.91
N ASP A 46 -39.43 3.59 50.80
CA ASP A 46 -38.80 4.46 49.80
C ASP A 46 -37.27 4.47 49.96
N ALA A 47 -36.77 4.60 51.20
CA ALA A 47 -35.33 4.53 51.49
C ALA A 47 -34.71 3.19 51.08
N ARG A 48 -35.41 2.08 51.33
CA ARG A 48 -34.96 0.73 50.91
C ARG A 48 -34.94 0.59 49.40
N HIS A 49 -35.94 1.11 48.69
CA HIS A 49 -35.97 1.09 47.23
C HIS A 49 -34.81 1.88 46.63
N VAL A 50 -34.50 3.05 47.20
CA VAL A 50 -33.35 3.85 46.77
C VAL A 50 -32.05 3.09 47.01
N GLU A 51 -31.86 2.48 48.17
CA GLU A 51 -30.67 1.69 48.49
C GLU A 51 -30.50 0.50 47.54
N LEU A 52 -31.57 -0.28 47.31
CA LEU A 52 -31.55 -1.39 46.36
C LEU A 52 -31.26 -0.91 44.94
N SER A 53 -31.84 0.22 44.51
CA SER A 53 -31.55 0.79 43.18
C SER A 53 -30.10 1.25 43.05
N GLN A 54 -29.50 1.79 44.12
CA GLN A 54 -28.10 2.20 44.14
C GLN A 54 -27.19 0.97 44.03
N LEU A 55 -27.50 -0.11 44.76
CA LEU A 55 -26.76 -1.38 44.67
C LEU A 55 -26.88 -2.01 43.28
N GLN A 56 -28.08 -1.99 42.69
CA GLN A 56 -28.29 -2.46 41.32
C GLN A 56 -27.51 -1.62 40.30
N ALA A 57 -27.53 -0.29 40.43
CA ALA A 57 -26.77 0.60 39.55
C ALA A 57 -25.24 0.38 39.69
N ALA A 58 -24.74 0.19 40.92
CA ALA A 58 -23.34 -0.07 41.19
C ALA A 58 -22.87 -1.44 40.66
N SER A 59 -23.69 -2.48 40.79
CA SER A 59 -23.37 -3.80 40.21
C SER A 59 -23.47 -3.79 38.67
N ALA A 60 -24.44 -3.06 38.11
CA ALA A 60 -24.55 -2.89 36.65
C ALA A 60 -23.33 -2.18 36.05
N SER A 61 -22.79 -1.15 36.72
CA SER A 61 -21.58 -0.46 36.25
C SER A 61 -20.34 -1.35 36.32
N GLN A 62 -20.20 -2.17 37.37
CA GLN A 62 -19.12 -3.15 37.49
C GLN A 62 -19.18 -4.21 36.38
N LEU A 63 -20.38 -4.72 36.05
CA LEU A 63 -20.56 -5.66 34.94
C LEU A 63 -20.20 -5.02 33.60
N ALA A 64 -20.63 -3.78 33.35
CA ALA A 64 -20.28 -3.05 32.14
C ALA A 64 -18.77 -2.80 32.01
N GLU A 65 -18.08 -2.52 33.12
CA GLU A 65 -16.62 -2.37 33.14
C GLU A 65 -15.92 -3.70 32.82
N LEU A 66 -16.36 -4.81 33.40
CA LEU A 66 -15.83 -6.14 33.11
C LEU A 66 -16.05 -6.54 31.64
N GLU A 67 -17.23 -6.29 31.08
CA GLU A 67 -17.53 -6.54 29.67
C GLU A 67 -16.64 -5.70 28.76
N ARG A 68 -16.44 -4.42 29.10
CA ARG A 68 -15.52 -3.55 28.37
C ARG A 68 -14.09 -4.07 28.41
N LEU A 69 -13.59 -4.47 29.58
CA LEU A 69 -12.24 -5.03 29.71
C LEU A 69 -12.08 -6.32 28.89
N LYS A 70 -13.07 -7.23 28.94
CA LYS A 70 -13.09 -8.44 28.10
C LYS A 70 -13.09 -8.11 26.61
N ALA A 71 -13.84 -7.09 26.19
CA ALA A 71 -13.83 -6.66 24.79
C ALA A 71 -12.44 -6.13 24.38
N LEU A 72 -11.77 -5.38 25.26
CA LEU A 72 -10.42 -4.88 25.01
C LEU A 72 -9.38 -6.00 24.91
N THR A 73 -9.47 -7.04 25.76
CA THR A 73 -8.54 -8.18 25.69
C THR A 73 -8.71 -8.94 24.39
N VAL A 74 -9.94 -9.19 23.94
CA VAL A 74 -10.22 -9.87 22.66
C VAL A 74 -9.62 -9.08 21.49
N ILE A 75 -9.79 -7.76 21.47
CA ILE A 75 -9.21 -6.90 20.42
C ILE A 75 -7.68 -6.95 20.47
N ALA A 76 -7.09 -6.91 21.66
CA ALA A 76 -5.64 -6.98 21.83
C ALA A 76 -5.08 -8.33 21.34
N GLU A 77 -5.74 -9.44 21.66
CA GLU A 77 -5.38 -10.79 21.19
C GLU A 77 -5.47 -10.90 19.67
N GLN A 78 -6.54 -10.38 19.05
CA GLN A 78 -6.68 -10.36 17.59
C GLN A 78 -5.56 -9.57 16.92
N ARG A 79 -5.19 -8.41 17.47
CA ARG A 79 -4.07 -7.59 16.96
C ARG A 79 -2.74 -8.32 17.11
N LEU A 80 -2.53 -8.98 18.25
CA LEU A 80 -1.32 -9.75 18.50
C LEU A 80 -1.21 -10.93 17.53
N GLN A 81 -2.30 -11.66 17.28
CA GLN A 81 -2.36 -12.75 16.31
C GLN A 81 -2.05 -12.24 14.90
N ALA A 82 -2.63 -11.11 14.50
CA ALA A 82 -2.35 -10.49 13.21
C ALA A 82 -0.87 -10.11 13.07
N ALA A 83 -0.28 -9.48 14.10
CA ALA A 83 1.13 -9.12 14.10
C ALA A 83 2.05 -10.34 13.96
N HIS A 84 1.76 -11.44 14.66
CA HIS A 84 2.52 -12.69 14.54
C HIS A 84 2.37 -13.34 13.17
N TRP A 85 1.17 -13.31 12.59
CA TRP A 85 0.95 -13.83 11.25
C TRP A 85 1.81 -13.10 10.23
N TYR A 86 1.91 -11.76 10.31
CA TYR A 86 2.77 -10.98 9.41
C TYR A 86 4.26 -11.30 9.49
N LEU A 87 4.76 -11.91 10.56
CA LEU A 87 6.18 -12.32 10.63
C LEU A 87 6.57 -13.26 9.49
N ALA A 88 5.66 -14.19 9.14
CA ALA A 88 5.88 -15.20 8.10
C ALA A 88 4.85 -15.13 6.96
N ALA A 89 3.79 -14.33 7.10
CA ALA A 89 2.61 -14.31 6.23
C ALA A 89 1.99 -15.70 5.98
N GLY A 90 2.10 -16.61 6.96
CA GLY A 90 1.65 -18.01 6.85
C GLY A 90 2.52 -18.89 5.95
N GLU A 91 3.65 -18.40 5.44
CA GLU A 91 4.56 -19.13 4.55
C GLU A 91 5.78 -19.66 5.30
N SER A 92 6.35 -20.78 4.83
CA SER A 92 7.59 -21.33 5.36
C SER A 92 8.82 -20.55 4.87
N MET A 93 10.00 -20.89 5.39
CA MET A 93 11.25 -20.36 4.82
C MET A 93 11.48 -20.85 3.39
N SER A 94 11.13 -22.11 3.09
CA SER A 94 11.29 -22.68 1.75
C SER A 94 10.44 -21.93 0.71
N ASP A 95 9.19 -21.61 1.05
CA ASP A 95 8.29 -20.85 0.18
C ASP A 95 8.85 -19.45 -0.13
N LEU A 96 9.49 -18.80 0.86
CA LEU A 96 10.15 -17.52 0.66
C LEU A 96 11.29 -17.62 -0.36
N LEU A 97 12.14 -18.65 -0.25
CA LEU A 97 13.28 -18.82 -1.14
C LEU A 97 12.82 -19.17 -2.57
N GLU A 98 11.78 -19.99 -2.70
CA GLU A 98 11.15 -20.28 -3.99
C GLU A 98 10.57 -19.01 -4.62
N ARG A 99 9.78 -18.24 -3.86
CA ARG A 99 9.21 -16.97 -4.32
C ARG A 99 10.29 -15.95 -4.69
N LEU A 100 11.41 -15.91 -3.96
CA LEU A 100 12.57 -15.08 -4.30
C LEU A 100 13.13 -15.46 -5.67
N ALA A 101 13.38 -16.75 -5.89
CA ALA A 101 13.93 -17.24 -7.16
C ALA A 101 12.97 -16.99 -8.34
N VAL A 102 11.69 -17.32 -8.16
CA VAL A 102 10.65 -17.12 -9.19
C VAL A 102 10.47 -15.63 -9.52
N SER A 103 10.36 -14.77 -8.50
CA SER A 103 10.19 -13.32 -8.71
C SER A 103 11.43 -12.67 -9.34
N GLY A 104 12.63 -13.08 -8.94
CA GLY A 104 13.88 -12.61 -9.56
C GLY A 104 13.94 -12.98 -11.03
N HIS A 105 13.65 -14.25 -11.35
CA HIS A 105 13.64 -14.73 -12.73
C HIS A 105 12.59 -14.01 -13.60
N ALA A 106 11.38 -13.80 -13.07
CA ALA A 106 10.32 -13.09 -13.79
C ALA A 106 10.70 -11.64 -14.17
N HIS A 107 11.57 -11.00 -13.37
CA HIS A 107 12.12 -9.68 -13.65
C HIS A 107 13.39 -9.70 -14.52
N GLY A 108 13.82 -10.88 -14.98
CA GLY A 108 15.04 -11.05 -15.77
C GLY A 108 16.32 -10.85 -14.95
N LEU A 109 16.27 -11.12 -13.65
CA LEU A 109 17.41 -11.02 -12.75
C LEU A 109 18.12 -12.36 -12.57
N LEU A 110 19.43 -12.31 -12.40
CA LEU A 110 20.26 -13.47 -12.10
C LEU A 110 20.64 -13.48 -10.62
N VAL A 111 20.20 -14.49 -9.87
CA VAL A 111 20.65 -14.69 -8.48
C VAL A 111 22.00 -15.39 -8.52
N GLU A 112 23.06 -14.69 -8.14
CA GLU A 112 24.43 -15.23 -8.11
C GLU A 112 24.73 -15.95 -6.80
N ARG A 113 24.17 -15.45 -5.68
CA ARG A 113 24.37 -16.01 -4.36
C ARG A 113 23.14 -15.79 -3.50
N LEU A 114 22.81 -16.81 -2.71
CA LEU A 114 21.77 -16.78 -1.70
C LEU A 114 22.28 -17.58 -0.50
N ASP A 115 22.69 -16.87 0.55
CA ASP A 115 23.15 -17.48 1.79
C ASP A 115 22.06 -17.34 2.86
N VAL A 116 21.70 -18.46 3.46
CA VAL A 116 20.76 -18.52 4.60
C VAL A 116 21.59 -18.72 5.85
N GLY A 117 21.57 -17.74 6.76
CA GLY A 117 22.28 -17.83 8.02
C GLY A 117 21.52 -18.65 9.07
N GLU A 118 22.17 -18.86 10.21
CA GLU A 118 21.56 -19.57 11.33
C GLU A 118 20.44 -18.74 11.98
N GLY A 119 19.36 -19.42 12.36
CA GLY A 119 18.21 -18.78 13.00
C GLY A 119 18.48 -18.45 14.46
N GLU A 120 18.40 -17.18 14.82
CA GLU A 120 18.43 -16.70 16.20
C GLU A 120 17.03 -16.84 16.81
N GLN A 121 16.86 -17.77 17.74
CA GLN A 121 15.60 -17.96 18.45
C GLN A 121 15.37 -16.85 19.48
N GLN A 122 14.23 -16.18 19.40
CA GLN A 122 13.78 -15.18 20.37
C GLN A 122 12.47 -15.63 21.03
N ALA A 123 11.98 -14.87 22.01
CA ALA A 123 10.72 -15.15 22.68
C ALA A 123 9.55 -15.00 21.69
N GLY A 124 9.01 -16.12 21.20
CA GLY A 124 7.83 -16.17 20.34
C GLY A 124 8.11 -16.15 18.82
N PHE A 125 9.33 -15.87 18.38
CA PHE A 125 9.72 -15.86 16.97
C PHE A 125 11.20 -16.19 16.77
N SER A 126 11.56 -16.59 15.56
CA SER A 126 12.96 -16.74 15.14
C SER A 126 13.31 -15.70 14.08
N LYS A 127 14.56 -15.25 14.12
CA LYS A 127 15.14 -14.31 13.17
C LYS A 127 16.18 -15.05 12.34
N VAL A 128 16.01 -15.08 11.02
CA VAL A 128 16.92 -15.74 10.09
C VAL A 128 17.53 -14.70 9.15
N PRO A 129 18.84 -14.42 9.24
CA PRO A 129 19.51 -13.51 8.33
C PRO A 129 19.72 -14.16 6.96
N LEU A 130 19.46 -13.40 5.90
CA LEU A 130 19.60 -13.79 4.50
C LEU A 130 20.56 -12.81 3.83
N VAL A 131 21.49 -13.33 3.03
CA VAL A 131 22.35 -12.52 2.16
C VAL A 131 22.05 -12.91 0.71
N VAL A 132 21.55 -11.95 -0.05
CA VAL A 132 21.14 -12.15 -1.44
C VAL A 132 22.01 -11.30 -2.34
N GLN A 133 22.56 -11.92 -3.38
CA GLN A 133 23.32 -11.25 -4.43
C GLN A 133 22.66 -11.49 -5.77
N VAL A 134 22.25 -10.41 -6.41
CA VAL A 134 21.47 -10.43 -7.64
C VAL A 134 22.09 -9.49 -8.66
N VAL A 135 22.13 -9.91 -9.92
CA VAL A 135 22.60 -9.11 -11.05
C VAL A 135 21.46 -8.81 -12.01
N GLY A 136 21.37 -7.56 -12.44
CA GLY A 136 20.40 -7.15 -13.44
C GLY A 136 20.48 -5.66 -13.79
N ARG A 137 19.52 -5.21 -14.59
CA ARG A 137 19.37 -3.78 -14.91
C ARG A 137 18.78 -3.03 -13.71
N TYR A 138 19.11 -1.75 -13.58
CA TYR A 138 18.61 -0.92 -12.48
C TYR A 138 17.08 -0.94 -12.35
N SER A 139 16.35 -0.76 -13.46
CA SER A 139 14.88 -0.73 -13.44
C SER A 139 14.28 -2.06 -12.98
N ALA A 140 14.84 -3.19 -13.43
CA ALA A 140 14.44 -4.52 -13.02
C ALA A 140 14.74 -4.78 -11.53
N LEU A 141 15.94 -4.42 -11.06
CA LEU A 141 16.30 -4.51 -9.65
C LEU A 141 15.38 -3.66 -8.77
N ARG A 142 15.00 -2.47 -9.23
CA ARG A 142 14.11 -1.56 -8.48
C ARG A 142 12.70 -2.14 -8.34
N LEU A 143 12.13 -2.66 -9.43
CA LEU A 143 10.82 -3.31 -9.44
C LEU A 143 10.83 -4.53 -8.53
N TRP A 144 11.76 -5.45 -8.78
CA TRP A 144 11.89 -6.67 -7.98
C TRP A 144 12.08 -6.36 -6.50
N LEU A 145 12.93 -5.40 -6.13
CA LEU A 145 13.17 -5.06 -4.73
C LEU A 145 11.90 -4.60 -4.02
N GLY A 146 11.09 -3.74 -4.63
CA GLY A 146 9.89 -3.29 -3.95
C GLY A 146 8.74 -4.30 -4.01
N ASP A 147 8.70 -5.19 -4.99
CA ASP A 147 7.78 -6.32 -5.00
C ASP A 147 8.15 -7.34 -3.91
N TRP A 148 9.44 -7.71 -3.84
CA TRP A 148 9.96 -8.69 -2.91
C TRP A 148 9.97 -8.19 -1.45
N LEU A 149 10.43 -6.96 -1.19
CA LEU A 149 10.45 -6.38 0.17
C LEU A 149 9.08 -5.90 0.65
N GLY A 150 8.14 -5.65 -0.24
CA GLY A 150 6.80 -5.20 0.16
C GLY A 150 5.74 -6.30 0.10
N GLN A 151 6.16 -7.55 0.32
CA GLN A 151 5.27 -8.65 0.65
C GLN A 151 4.56 -8.41 1.98
N ALA A 152 3.49 -9.16 2.26
CA ALA A 152 2.84 -9.11 3.57
C ALA A 152 3.78 -9.55 4.71
N ARG A 153 4.76 -10.40 4.39
CA ARG A 153 5.76 -10.87 5.34
C ARG A 153 6.68 -9.73 5.79
N ILE A 154 6.98 -9.68 7.08
CA ILE A 154 7.96 -8.76 7.64
C ILE A 154 9.37 -9.20 7.20
N LEU A 155 10.01 -8.34 6.40
CA LEU A 155 11.39 -8.45 5.99
C LEU A 155 12.10 -7.16 6.39
N ARG A 156 13.14 -7.26 7.23
CA ARG A 156 13.94 -6.10 7.62
C ARG A 156 15.16 -6.00 6.73
N SER A 157 15.21 -5.00 5.86
CA SER A 157 16.39 -4.69 5.06
C SER A 157 17.51 -4.15 5.97
N GLY A 158 18.68 -4.78 5.92
CA GLY A 158 19.90 -4.29 6.52
C GLY A 158 20.76 -3.57 5.48
N ASP A 159 22.05 -3.91 5.46
CA ASP A 159 22.99 -3.32 4.52
C ASP A 159 22.65 -3.67 3.07
N MET A 160 22.71 -2.67 2.21
CA MET A 160 22.48 -2.79 0.78
C MET A 160 23.63 -2.10 0.04
N SER A 161 24.25 -2.81 -0.90
CA SER A 161 25.28 -2.26 -1.77
C SER A 161 24.93 -2.54 -3.23
N LEU A 162 25.30 -1.61 -4.10
CA LEU A 162 25.07 -1.69 -5.54
C LEU A 162 26.37 -1.34 -6.25
N ALA A 163 26.86 -2.25 -7.09
CA ALA A 163 28.09 -2.10 -7.83
C ALA A 163 27.87 -2.40 -9.32
N THR A 164 28.67 -1.79 -10.19
CA THR A 164 28.67 -2.15 -11.62
C THR A 164 29.36 -3.48 -11.83
N VAL A 165 28.88 -4.28 -12.79
CA VAL A 165 29.53 -5.54 -13.16
C VAL A 165 30.62 -5.27 -14.20
N ASP A 166 31.82 -5.80 -13.95
CA ASP A 166 32.96 -5.65 -14.86
C ASP A 166 32.63 -6.21 -16.25
N ARG A 167 32.99 -5.45 -17.29
CA ARG A 167 32.77 -5.80 -18.71
C ARG A 167 31.31 -5.94 -19.17
N GLN A 168 30.32 -5.51 -18.37
CA GLN A 168 28.91 -5.52 -18.78
C GLN A 168 28.21 -4.17 -18.50
N PRO A 169 28.25 -3.22 -19.45
CA PRO A 169 27.67 -1.89 -19.25
C PRO A 169 26.16 -1.96 -19.05
N GLY A 170 25.65 -1.31 -18.00
CA GLY A 170 24.23 -1.24 -17.64
C GLY A 170 23.72 -2.39 -16.77
N LEU A 171 24.58 -3.36 -16.44
CA LEU A 171 24.29 -4.38 -15.43
C LEU A 171 24.89 -3.98 -14.08
N LEU A 172 24.09 -4.17 -13.05
CA LEU A 172 24.40 -3.86 -11.67
C LEU A 172 24.30 -5.13 -10.85
N ARG A 173 25.25 -5.30 -9.93
CA ARG A 173 25.25 -6.29 -8.87
C ARG A 173 24.73 -5.64 -7.60
N LEU A 174 23.59 -6.10 -7.16
CA LEU A 174 22.99 -5.76 -5.88
C LEU A 174 23.35 -6.83 -4.86
N GLN A 175 23.93 -6.42 -3.74
CA GLN A 175 24.05 -7.25 -2.55
C GLN A 175 23.14 -6.66 -1.47
N LEU A 176 22.29 -7.51 -0.89
CA LEU A 176 21.32 -7.10 0.10
C LEU A 176 21.31 -8.10 1.26
N ARG A 177 21.44 -7.58 2.48
CA ARG A 177 21.20 -8.33 3.70
C ARG A 177 19.75 -8.09 4.15
N VAL A 178 19.02 -9.16 4.43
CA VAL A 178 17.64 -9.09 4.93
C VAL A 178 17.48 -10.02 6.12
N ASP A 179 16.83 -9.55 7.17
CA ASP A 179 16.39 -10.42 8.25
C ASP A 179 14.95 -10.84 8.00
N ALA A 180 14.74 -12.15 7.83
CA ALA A 180 13.41 -12.74 7.73
C ALA A 180 12.98 -13.29 9.09
N TYR A 181 11.71 -13.10 9.41
CA TYR A 181 11.16 -13.53 10.69
C TYR A 181 10.27 -14.75 10.50
N HIS A 182 10.17 -15.60 11.52
CA HIS A 182 9.24 -16.71 11.51
C HIS A 182 8.58 -16.84 12.88
N ALA A 183 7.27 -17.09 12.91
CA ALA A 183 6.58 -17.36 14.16
C ALA A 183 6.97 -18.76 14.66
N ALA A 184 7.10 -18.95 15.98
CA ALA A 184 7.46 -20.25 16.54
C ALA A 184 6.39 -21.33 16.28
N THR A 185 5.14 -20.90 16.11
CA THR A 185 3.98 -21.78 15.88
C THR A 185 3.32 -21.37 14.56
N PRO A 186 2.89 -22.31 13.70
CA PRO A 186 2.12 -21.98 12.51
C PRO A 186 0.79 -21.28 12.90
N LEU A 187 0.56 -20.08 12.38
CA LEU A 187 -0.65 -19.30 12.64
C LEU A 187 -1.62 -19.35 11.46
N LYS A 188 -2.91 -19.53 11.78
CA LYS A 188 -4.01 -19.32 10.82
C LYS A 188 -4.14 -17.83 10.48
N ALA A 189 -4.39 -17.53 9.21
CA ALA A 189 -4.65 -16.18 8.73
C ALA A 189 -5.84 -15.54 9.48
N PRO A 190 -5.66 -14.36 10.10
CA PRO A 190 -6.75 -13.59 10.70
C PRO A 190 -7.77 -13.13 9.65
N ALA A 191 -9.06 -13.19 10.00
CA ALA A 191 -10.15 -12.77 9.10
C ALA A 191 -10.07 -11.29 8.67
N MET A 192 -9.59 -10.42 9.57
CA MET A 192 -9.40 -8.97 9.31
C MET A 192 -8.46 -8.67 8.13
N LEU A 193 -7.62 -9.63 7.72
CA LEU A 193 -6.76 -9.45 6.55
C LEU A 193 -7.54 -9.41 5.23
N ALA A 194 -8.74 -10.00 5.18
CA ALA A 194 -9.58 -10.00 3.98
C ALA A 194 -10.07 -8.60 3.60
N ASP A 195 -10.14 -7.68 4.57
CA ASP A 195 -10.64 -6.32 4.39
C ASP A 195 -9.53 -5.32 4.01
N LEU A 196 -8.27 -5.77 3.93
CA LEU A 196 -7.15 -4.89 3.60
C LEU A 196 -7.11 -4.59 2.10
N PRO A 197 -6.92 -3.32 1.71
CA PRO A 197 -6.81 -2.96 0.31
C PRO A 197 -5.56 -3.62 -0.30
N ALA A 198 -5.71 -4.11 -1.53
CA ALA A 198 -4.58 -4.63 -2.29
C ALA A 198 -3.52 -3.53 -2.47
N ARG A 199 -2.25 -3.90 -2.35
CA ARG A 199 -1.13 -3.00 -2.58
C ARG A 199 -1.12 -2.55 -4.03
N ALA A 200 -0.91 -1.25 -4.25
CA ALA A 200 -0.71 -0.71 -5.59
C ALA A 200 0.52 -1.33 -6.25
N ALA A 201 0.39 -1.69 -7.53
CA ALA A 201 1.49 -2.19 -8.33
C ALA A 201 2.61 -1.14 -8.41
N MET A 202 3.86 -1.58 -8.32
CA MET A 202 4.98 -0.66 -8.48
C MET A 202 5.16 -0.26 -9.93
N VAL A 203 5.54 1.00 -10.14
CA VAL A 203 5.85 1.55 -11.46
C VAL A 203 7.36 1.58 -11.64
N ALA A 204 7.84 1.16 -12.82
CA ALA A 204 9.25 1.16 -13.15
C ALA A 204 9.82 2.60 -13.14
N PRO A 205 11.05 2.81 -12.65
CA PRO A 205 11.67 4.13 -12.73
C PRO A 205 11.90 4.51 -14.20
N GLU A 206 11.52 5.72 -14.58
CA GLU A 206 11.66 6.22 -15.95
C GLU A 206 13.13 6.51 -16.32
N VAL A 207 13.99 6.79 -15.33
CA VAL A 207 15.40 7.14 -15.54
C VAL A 207 16.29 6.12 -14.87
N ASP A 208 17.27 5.60 -15.62
CA ASP A 208 18.36 4.78 -15.09
C ASP A 208 19.58 5.66 -14.79
N PRO A 209 19.89 5.92 -13.50
CA PRO A 209 21.04 6.73 -13.13
C PRO A 209 22.38 6.04 -13.40
N PHE A 210 22.40 4.73 -13.69
CA PHE A 210 23.61 3.95 -13.97
C PHE A 210 23.81 3.65 -15.47
N ALA A 211 22.86 4.05 -16.32
CA ALA A 211 23.01 3.95 -17.77
C ALA A 211 24.22 4.78 -18.26
N PRO A 212 24.93 4.38 -19.33
CA PRO A 212 26.05 5.14 -19.86
C PRO A 212 25.73 6.63 -20.06
N ALA A 213 26.67 7.52 -19.75
CA ALA A 213 26.43 8.97 -19.78
C ALA A 213 25.85 9.46 -21.12
N ALA A 214 26.30 8.89 -22.24
CA ALA A 214 25.75 9.18 -23.56
C ALA A 214 24.24 8.87 -23.68
N ALA A 215 23.77 7.76 -23.11
CA ALA A 215 22.36 7.38 -23.12
C ALA A 215 21.53 8.32 -22.22
N ARG A 216 22.05 8.69 -21.03
CA ARG A 216 21.36 9.62 -20.11
C ARG A 216 21.27 11.05 -20.67
N VAL A 217 22.30 11.52 -21.35
CA VAL A 217 22.34 12.86 -21.96
C VAL A 217 21.45 12.94 -23.20
N ALA A 218 21.38 11.86 -24.00
CA ALA A 218 20.49 11.80 -25.15
C ALA A 218 19.01 11.89 -24.75
N SER A 219 18.61 11.19 -23.68
CA SER A 219 17.23 11.23 -23.17
C SER A 219 16.89 12.53 -22.45
N ALA A 220 17.86 13.19 -21.79
CA ALA A 220 17.63 14.46 -21.08
C ALA A 220 17.66 15.69 -22.00
N GLY A 221 18.43 15.66 -23.09
CA GLY A 221 18.64 16.82 -23.97
C GLY A 221 17.40 17.29 -24.73
N LEU A 222 16.45 16.39 -25.01
CA LEU A 222 15.23 16.70 -25.74
C LEU A 222 14.07 17.19 -24.86
N VAL A 223 14.17 17.03 -23.53
CA VAL A 223 13.14 17.40 -22.54
C VAL A 223 12.96 18.93 -22.42
N GLY A 224 13.91 19.72 -22.94
CA GLY A 224 13.85 21.18 -22.96
C GLY A 224 13.53 21.80 -24.32
N VAL A 225 13.37 21.00 -25.37
CA VAL A 225 13.18 21.49 -26.75
C VAL A 225 11.69 21.41 -27.12
N PRO A 226 11.04 22.48 -27.60
CA PRO A 226 9.65 22.40 -28.07
C PRO A 226 9.51 21.36 -29.20
N LEU A 227 8.44 20.56 -29.21
CA LEU A 227 8.25 19.53 -30.25
C LEU A 227 8.28 20.11 -31.67
N ALA A 228 7.81 21.35 -31.85
CA ALA A 228 7.84 22.06 -33.14
C ALA A 228 9.26 22.35 -33.66
N GLN A 229 10.28 22.26 -32.82
CA GLN A 229 11.69 22.46 -33.20
C GLN A 229 12.44 21.13 -33.40
N LEU A 230 11.76 20.01 -33.19
CA LEU A 230 12.31 18.69 -33.43
C LEU A 230 12.00 18.28 -34.86
N GLU A 231 13.04 17.87 -35.59
CA GLU A 231 12.90 17.37 -36.95
C GLU A 231 13.39 15.92 -37.00
N MET A 232 12.57 15.01 -37.51
CA MET A 232 13.04 13.65 -37.78
C MET A 232 13.92 13.68 -39.01
N VAL A 233 15.18 13.24 -38.89
CA VAL A 233 16.12 13.18 -40.02
C VAL A 233 16.32 11.76 -40.55
N GLY A 234 15.87 10.76 -39.79
CA GLY A 234 15.91 9.37 -40.22
C GLY A 234 15.38 8.41 -39.17
N SER A 235 15.37 7.13 -39.51
CA SER A 235 15.13 6.03 -38.57
C SER A 235 16.22 4.97 -38.74
N LEU A 236 16.53 4.28 -37.65
CA LEU A 236 17.45 3.15 -37.61
C LEU A 236 16.65 1.92 -37.20
N ALA A 237 16.76 0.83 -37.96
CA ALA A 237 16.18 -0.46 -37.59
C ALA A 237 17.30 -1.45 -37.26
N ARG A 238 17.20 -2.14 -36.13
CA ARG A 238 18.09 -3.25 -35.76
C ARG A 238 17.24 -4.43 -35.28
N GLY A 239 16.98 -5.38 -36.18
CA GLY A 239 16.02 -6.47 -35.92
C GLY A 239 14.61 -5.92 -35.70
N ALA A 240 13.94 -6.35 -34.63
CA ALA A 240 12.59 -5.88 -34.27
C ALA A 240 12.56 -4.49 -33.59
N ALA A 241 13.72 -3.93 -33.22
CA ALA A 241 13.79 -2.62 -32.56
C ALA A 241 14.01 -1.51 -33.59
N ARG A 242 13.13 -0.49 -33.58
CA ARG A 242 13.22 0.70 -34.42
C ARG A 242 13.46 1.94 -33.56
N GLU A 243 14.43 2.74 -33.95
CA GLU A 243 14.85 3.98 -33.29
C GLU A 243 14.73 5.14 -34.29
N ALA A 244 14.41 6.34 -33.81
CA ALA A 244 14.37 7.54 -34.64
C ALA A 244 15.59 8.42 -34.39
N LEU A 245 15.98 9.14 -35.42
CA LEU A 245 16.99 10.18 -35.35
C LEU A 245 16.28 11.53 -35.42
N LEU A 246 16.29 12.26 -34.32
CA LEU A 246 15.73 13.59 -34.19
C LEU A 246 16.85 14.63 -34.16
N MET A 247 16.69 15.72 -34.89
CA MET A 247 17.59 16.85 -34.87
C MET A 247 16.96 17.99 -34.07
N ALA A 248 17.74 18.57 -33.17
CA ALA A 248 17.35 19.73 -32.38
C ALA A 248 18.55 20.67 -32.23
N ALA A 249 18.38 21.95 -32.61
CA ALA A 249 19.44 22.97 -32.54
C ALA A 249 20.79 22.51 -33.11
N GLY A 250 20.77 21.81 -34.25
CA GLY A 250 21.96 21.30 -34.94
C GLY A 250 22.63 20.08 -34.29
N LYS A 251 22.04 19.49 -33.25
CA LYS A 251 22.50 18.25 -32.62
C LYS A 251 21.58 17.09 -32.99
N LEU A 252 22.19 15.96 -33.29
CA LEU A 252 21.48 14.71 -33.59
C LEU A 252 21.26 13.92 -32.31
N TYR A 253 20.02 13.51 -32.07
CA TYR A 253 19.58 12.72 -30.94
C TYR A 253 18.94 11.43 -31.43
N ARG A 254 19.30 10.32 -30.81
CA ARG A 254 18.69 9.03 -31.09
C ARG A 254 17.65 8.74 -30.02
N VAL A 255 16.42 8.46 -30.43
CA VAL A 255 15.29 8.21 -29.53
C VAL A 255 14.62 6.88 -29.81
N ARG A 256 14.05 6.28 -28.77
CA ARG A 256 13.33 5.01 -28.75
C ARG A 256 11.91 5.20 -28.26
N PRO A 257 10.98 4.27 -28.54
CA PRO A 257 9.68 4.26 -27.88
C PRO A 257 9.87 4.28 -26.35
N GLY A 258 9.20 5.21 -25.67
CA GLY A 258 9.31 5.47 -24.23
C GLY A 258 10.23 6.64 -23.86
N ASP A 259 11.08 7.15 -24.77
CA ASP A 259 11.96 8.28 -24.45
C ASP A 259 11.16 9.59 -24.32
N ARG A 260 11.60 10.46 -23.41
CA ARG A 260 10.99 11.79 -23.22
C ARG A 260 11.55 12.81 -24.20
N VAL A 261 10.66 13.54 -24.85
CA VAL A 261 10.96 14.58 -25.84
C VAL A 261 9.97 15.73 -25.67
N GLY A 262 10.34 16.95 -26.01
CA GLY A 262 9.41 18.06 -25.84
C GLY A 262 9.46 18.67 -24.43
N ARG A 263 9.14 19.96 -24.32
CA ARG A 263 8.98 20.67 -23.03
C ARG A 263 7.77 20.18 -22.23
N ASP A 264 6.73 19.75 -22.93
CA ASP A 264 5.41 19.43 -22.37
C ASP A 264 5.28 17.95 -21.99
N GLN A 265 6.35 17.38 -21.44
CA GLN A 265 6.44 15.98 -21.02
C GLN A 265 6.06 14.98 -22.12
N GLY A 266 6.47 15.25 -23.36
CA GLY A 266 6.21 14.35 -24.48
C GLY A 266 6.90 13.00 -24.29
N VAL A 267 6.22 11.91 -24.61
CA VAL A 267 6.76 10.54 -24.59
C VAL A 267 6.58 9.93 -25.97
N VAL A 268 7.65 9.38 -26.54
CA VAL A 268 7.59 8.67 -27.83
C VAL A 268 6.75 7.40 -27.68
N MET A 269 5.65 7.30 -28.43
CA MET A 269 4.74 6.15 -28.37
C MET A 269 5.06 5.11 -29.44
N HIS A 270 5.30 5.57 -30.67
CA HIS A 270 5.60 4.72 -31.81
C HIS A 270 6.60 5.39 -32.76
N ILE A 271 7.41 4.58 -33.45
CA ILE A 271 8.39 5.04 -34.42
C ILE A 271 8.17 4.31 -35.74
N ASP A 272 7.81 5.05 -36.77
CA ASP A 272 7.71 4.60 -38.15
C ASP A 272 8.97 4.95 -38.95
N GLN A 273 9.02 4.52 -40.22
CA GLN A 273 10.10 4.91 -41.13
C GLN A 273 10.11 6.42 -41.43
N ARG A 274 8.94 7.07 -41.41
CA ARG A 274 8.76 8.45 -41.89
C ARG A 274 8.20 9.41 -40.84
N GLN A 275 7.83 8.92 -39.67
CA GLN A 275 7.25 9.72 -38.61
C GLN A 275 7.52 9.13 -37.23
N VAL A 276 7.51 10.00 -36.23
CA VAL A 276 7.55 9.64 -34.81
C VAL A 276 6.26 10.12 -34.16
N GLU A 277 5.54 9.23 -33.49
CA GLU A 277 4.36 9.56 -32.71
C GLU A 277 4.78 9.87 -31.27
N VAL A 278 4.41 11.05 -30.79
CA VAL A 278 4.71 11.54 -29.45
C VAL A 278 3.42 11.92 -28.75
N ARG A 279 3.23 11.47 -27.51
CA ARG A 279 2.12 11.91 -26.67
C ARG A 279 2.61 12.93 -25.65
N GLU A 280 2.05 14.13 -25.67
CA GLU A 280 2.39 15.24 -24.77
C GLU A 280 1.22 15.62 -23.85
N ARG A 281 1.53 16.32 -22.77
CA ARG A 281 0.56 16.77 -21.77
C ARG A 281 0.56 18.29 -21.70
N LEU A 282 -0.54 18.89 -22.14
CA LEU A 282 -0.72 20.34 -22.13
C LEU A 282 -1.67 20.75 -21.01
N PHE A 283 -1.28 21.78 -20.28
CA PHE A 283 -2.16 22.40 -19.29
C PHE A 283 -2.92 23.55 -19.95
N MET A 284 -4.22 23.35 -20.22
CA MET A 284 -5.09 24.36 -20.82
C MET A 284 -6.34 24.56 -19.96
N ALA A 285 -6.69 25.83 -19.73
CA ALA A 285 -7.90 26.22 -18.98
C ALA A 285 -8.05 25.55 -17.59
N GLY A 286 -6.93 25.31 -16.89
CA GLY A 286 -6.93 24.71 -15.55
C GLY A 286 -6.99 23.18 -15.52
N VAL A 287 -6.98 22.50 -16.67
CA VAL A 287 -7.08 21.04 -16.78
C VAL A 287 -5.98 20.48 -17.68
N TRP A 288 -5.43 19.33 -17.28
CA TRP A 288 -4.46 18.58 -18.07
C TRP A 288 -5.14 17.88 -19.25
N HIS A 289 -4.61 18.09 -20.45
CA HIS A 289 -5.07 17.46 -21.68
C HIS A 289 -3.91 16.67 -22.30
N GLU A 290 -4.17 15.43 -22.71
CA GLU A 290 -3.21 14.64 -23.49
C GLU A 290 -3.42 14.91 -24.99
N ARG A 291 -2.34 15.17 -25.72
CA ARG A 291 -2.35 15.37 -27.18
C ARG A 291 -1.34 14.43 -27.84
N THR A 292 -1.73 13.82 -28.94
CA THR A 292 -0.81 13.09 -29.83
C THR A 292 -0.28 14.06 -30.90
N ALA A 293 1.04 14.15 -31.01
CA ALA A 293 1.77 14.95 -31.98
C ALA A 293 2.64 14.05 -32.86
N PHE A 294 2.79 14.43 -34.13
CA PHE A 294 3.60 13.69 -35.11
C PHE A 294 4.79 14.52 -35.56
N ILE A 295 5.99 13.97 -35.46
CA ILE A 295 7.21 14.55 -36.01
C ILE A 295 7.53 13.82 -37.31
N THR A 296 7.35 14.48 -38.45
CA THR A 296 7.56 13.87 -39.77
C THR A 296 9.00 14.00 -40.24
N LEU A 297 9.43 13.08 -41.10
CA LEU A 297 10.75 13.08 -41.73
C LEU A 297 10.97 14.38 -42.54
N ALA A 298 12.04 15.10 -42.22
CA ALA A 298 12.45 16.31 -42.91
C ALA A 298 12.73 16.00 -44.39
N LYS A 299 12.07 16.74 -45.29
CA LYS A 299 12.28 16.63 -46.73
C LYS A 299 13.62 17.29 -47.06
N ARG A 300 14.60 16.53 -47.59
CA ARG A 300 15.90 17.09 -48.02
C ARG A 300 15.65 18.25 -49.00
N LEU A 301 16.00 19.46 -48.60
CA LEU A 301 16.10 20.63 -49.49
C LEU A 301 17.58 20.91 -49.71
N GLY A 302 18.20 20.27 -50.71
CA GLY A 302 19.61 20.49 -51.01
C GLY A 302 20.16 19.53 -52.05
N LYS A 303 20.62 20.10 -53.17
CA LYS A 303 21.30 19.48 -54.32
C LYS A 303 22.21 18.30 -53.96
N GLU A 304 21.80 17.11 -54.36
CA GLU A 304 22.71 16.01 -54.68
C GLU A 304 22.03 15.21 -55.80
N ALA A 305 22.79 14.79 -56.81
CA ALA A 305 22.25 14.10 -57.98
C ALA A 305 21.54 12.82 -57.54
N SER A 306 20.30 12.60 -58.01
CA SER A 306 19.64 11.30 -57.88
C SER A 306 20.46 10.26 -58.63
N ASP A 307 21.10 9.34 -57.91
CA ASP A 307 21.54 8.07 -58.45
C ASP A 307 20.32 7.13 -58.47
N PRO A 308 19.83 6.67 -59.64
CA PRO A 308 18.61 5.87 -59.71
C PRO A 308 18.83 4.39 -59.33
N ASN A 309 19.95 4.03 -58.69
CA ASN A 309 20.34 2.64 -58.44
C ASN A 309 20.57 2.26 -56.97
N GLU A 310 19.98 2.97 -56.00
CA GLU A 310 19.97 2.48 -54.60
C GLU A 310 18.85 1.44 -54.43
N ASN A 311 19.05 0.26 -54.99
CA ASN A 311 18.31 -0.92 -54.57
C ASN A 311 18.74 -1.26 -53.13
N VAL A 312 17.71 -1.56 -52.33
CA VAL A 312 17.78 -1.92 -50.92
C VAL A 312 18.72 -3.11 -50.72
N ASP A 313 19.91 -2.86 -50.19
CA ASP A 313 20.74 -3.91 -49.59
C ASP A 313 20.15 -4.25 -48.21
N GLU A 314 19.08 -5.05 -48.20
CA GLU A 314 18.74 -5.86 -47.05
C GLU A 314 19.91 -6.83 -46.82
N ILE A 315 20.77 -6.54 -45.84
CA ILE A 315 21.78 -7.49 -45.37
C ILE A 315 21.01 -8.69 -44.79
N PRO A 316 21.03 -9.87 -45.44
CA PRO A 316 20.29 -11.02 -44.96
C PRO A 316 20.90 -11.48 -43.64
N ALA A 317 20.05 -11.75 -42.65
CA ALA A 317 20.45 -12.43 -41.42
C ALA A 317 21.04 -13.80 -41.79
N GLY A 318 22.35 -13.97 -41.57
CA GLY A 318 23.03 -15.23 -41.78
C GLY A 318 22.40 -16.33 -40.92
N ASN A 319 21.94 -17.39 -41.58
CA ASN A 319 21.50 -18.62 -40.92
C ASN A 319 22.75 -19.46 -40.56
N PRO A 320 22.86 -20.01 -39.34
CA PRO A 320 23.96 -20.89 -38.99
C PRO A 320 23.54 -22.36 -39.22
N ALA A 321 24.18 -23.05 -40.17
CA ALA A 321 24.40 -24.50 -40.12
C ALA A 321 25.12 -24.97 -41.39
N VAL A 322 26.42 -25.24 -41.27
CA VAL A 322 27.11 -26.21 -42.14
C VAL A 322 27.97 -27.07 -41.22
N ASP A 323 27.50 -28.29 -40.96
CA ASP A 323 28.33 -29.41 -40.51
C ASP A 323 29.19 -29.89 -41.69
N PRO A 324 30.49 -30.17 -41.51
CA PRO A 324 31.28 -30.88 -42.50
C PRO A 324 31.39 -32.36 -42.11
N ALA A 325 30.50 -33.19 -42.65
CA ALA A 325 30.70 -34.64 -42.70
C ALA A 325 31.02 -35.05 -44.14
N GLY A 326 32.30 -35.29 -44.39
CA GLY A 326 32.81 -35.82 -45.65
C GLY A 326 32.52 -37.30 -45.82
N PHE A 327 32.12 -37.67 -47.04
CA PHE A 327 32.20 -38.98 -47.68
C PHE A 327 32.05 -38.65 -49.16
N GLY A 328 32.97 -38.91 -50.08
CA GLY A 328 33.84 -40.06 -50.23
C GLY A 328 33.55 -40.58 -51.63
N ASP A 329 34.10 -39.92 -52.66
CA ASP A 329 33.89 -40.31 -54.06
C ASP A 329 35.00 -41.27 -54.47
N ALA A 330 34.59 -42.47 -54.87
CA ALA A 330 35.43 -43.55 -55.32
C ALA A 330 35.60 -43.46 -56.84
N LEU A 331 36.83 -43.62 -57.33
CA LEU A 331 37.07 -44.07 -58.70
C LEU A 331 38.09 -45.21 -58.72
N PRO A 332 37.90 -46.21 -59.61
CA PRO A 332 38.69 -47.44 -59.65
C PRO A 332 39.89 -47.30 -60.60
N GLY A 333 40.95 -48.05 -60.33
CA GLY A 333 42.14 -48.16 -61.18
C GLY A 333 43.38 -48.51 -60.39
#